data_AF-A0AA42LQE6-F1
#
_entry.id   AF-A0AA42LQE6-F1
#
_cell.length_a   1.000
_cell.length_b   1.000
_cell.length_c   1.000
_cell.angle_alpha   90.00
_cell.angle_beta   90.00
_cell.angle_gamma   90.00
#
_symmetry.space_group_name_H-M   'P 1'
#
loop_
_entity.id
_entity.type
_entity.pdbx_description
1 polymer ?
#
loop_
_entity_poly.entity_id
_entity_poly.type
_entity_poly.pdbx_seq_one_letter_code
_entity_poly.pdbx_strand_id
1 'polypeptide(L)' 'MPHSSDLRFTFVPSARGVEFDVIEFTLDEALSETYRLELDLSSFNPAIDFGAMLDQTALFT' A
#
# COMPACT_ATOMS: atom_id res chain seq x y z
N MET A 1 17.31 20.46 13.22
CA MET A 1 16.12 19.65 12.90
C MET A 1 16.59 18.61 11.90
N PRO A 2 16.62 17.31 12.23
CA PRO A 2 16.97 16.30 11.24
C PRO A 2 15.93 16.37 10.11
N HIS A 3 16.41 16.51 8.87
CA HIS A 3 15.57 16.42 7.68
C HIS A 3 14.95 15.03 7.69
N SER A 4 13.62 14.97 7.61
CA SER A 4 12.90 13.74 7.26
C SER A 4 13.59 13.17 6.03
N SER A 5 14.16 11.97 6.17
CA SER A 5 14.73 11.22 5.06
C SER A 5 13.67 11.17 3.96
N ASP A 6 14.06 11.43 2.70
CA ASP A 6 13.19 11.34 1.53
C ASP A 6 12.81 9.87 1.27
N LEU A 7 12.00 9.31 2.16
CA LEU A 7 11.51 7.94 2.11
C LEU A 7 10.36 7.92 1.12
N ARG A 8 10.52 7.12 0.07
CA ARG A 8 9.51 6.92 -0.95
C ARG A 8 9.00 5.50 -0.82
N PHE A 9 7.70 5.39 -0.58
CA PHE A 9 7.02 4.11 -0.49
C PHE A 9 6.17 3.90 -1.74
N THR A 10 6.05 2.64 -2.14
CA THR A 10 5.34 2.20 -3.33
C THR A 10 4.51 0.98 -3.00
N PHE A 11 3.32 0.92 -3.60
CA PHE A 11 2.39 -0.20 -3.47
C PHE A 11 2.13 -0.82 -4.83
N VAL A 12 2.45 -2.10 -4.98
CA VAL A 12 2.26 -2.86 -6.22
C VAL A 12 1.30 -4.02 -5.96
N PRO A 13 0.02 -3.90 -6.36
CA PRO A 13 -0.93 -5.00 -6.26
C PRO A 13 -0.63 -6.08 -7.30
N SER A 14 -1.00 -7.33 -7.03
CA SER A 14 -0.91 -8.41 -8.02
C SER A 14 -1.82 -8.21 -9.24
N ALA A 15 -2.90 -7.44 -9.09
CA ALA A 15 -3.79 -7.07 -10.18
C ALA A 15 -3.05 -6.17 -11.19
N ARG A 16 -2.92 -6.64 -12.43
CA ARG A 16 -2.20 -5.90 -13.48
C ARG A 16 -2.96 -4.65 -13.89
N GLY A 17 -2.22 -3.55 -14.09
CA GLY A 17 -2.73 -2.34 -14.74
C GLY A 17 -3.44 -1.36 -13.80
N VAL A 18 -3.35 -1.57 -12.48
CA VAL A 18 -3.83 -0.60 -11.48
C VAL A 18 -2.62 0.05 -10.81
N GLU A 19 -2.54 1.37 -10.88
CA GLU A 19 -1.52 2.17 -10.23
C GLU A 19 -2.16 3.03 -9.13
N PHE A 20 -1.50 3.05 -7.97
CA PHE A 20 -1.88 3.84 -6.82
C PHE A 20 -0.72 4.71 -6.35
N ASP A 21 -1.02 5.94 -5.97
CA ASP A 21 -0.13 6.77 -5.16
C ASP A 21 -0.39 6.48 -3.68
N VAL A 22 0.68 6.25 -2.92
CA VAL A 22 0.61 6.07 -1.46
C VAL A 22 0.56 7.45 -0.80
N ILE A 23 -0.52 7.72 -0.07
CA ILE A 23 -0.70 8.98 0.67
C ILE A 23 -0.19 8.84 2.10
N GLU A 24 -0.60 7.76 2.78
CA GLU A 24 -0.23 7.48 4.16
C GLU A 24 -0.25 5.95 4.39
N PHE A 25 0.51 5.50 5.40
CA PHE A 25 0.40 4.14 5.89
C PHE A 25 0.56 4.07 7.41
N THR A 26 -0.05 3.06 8.01
CA THR A 26 0.18 2.66 9.40
C THR A 26 0.53 1.17 9.43
N LEU A 27 1.62 0.84 10.12
CA LEU A 27 2.03 -0.54 10.38
C LEU A 27 1.91 -0.82 11.88
N ASP A 28 1.05 -1.77 12.22
CA ASP A 28 0.91 -2.33 13.57
C ASP A 28 1.51 -3.74 13.56
N GLU A 29 2.60 -3.94 14.30
CA GLU A 29 3.30 -5.22 14.38
C GLU A 29 3.84 -5.50 15.78
N ALA A 30 3.85 -6.78 16.15
CA ALA A 30 4.37 -7.26 17.43
C ALA A 30 5.03 -8.64 17.27
N LEU A 31 5.88 -9.01 18.23
CA LEU A 31 6.63 -10.26 18.17
C LEU A 31 5.71 -11.48 18.24
N SER A 32 5.81 -12.36 17.24
CA SER A 32 5.00 -13.58 17.12
C SER A 32 3.49 -13.31 16.96
N GLU A 33 3.12 -12.10 16.54
CA GLU A 33 1.75 -11.72 16.20
C GLU A 33 1.64 -11.42 14.71
N THR A 34 0.41 -11.45 14.18
CA THR A 34 0.16 -11.05 12.80
C THR A 34 0.24 -9.52 12.71
N TYR A 35 0.98 -9.02 11.73
CA TYR A 35 1.03 -7.58 11.46
C TYR A 35 -0.24 -7.12 10.74
N ARG A 36 -0.56 -5.83 10.86
CA ARG A 36 -1.60 -5.15 10.11
C ARG A 36 -1.02 -3.93 9.43
N LEU A 37 -1.02 -3.93 8.10
CA LEU A 37 -0.63 -2.80 7.27
C LEU A 37 -1.88 -2.13 6.70
N GLU A 38 -2.10 -0.87 7.08
CA GLU A 38 -3.18 -0.03 6.58
C GLU A 38 -2.59 1.01 5.62
N LEU A 39 -3.19 1.16 4.44
CA LEU A 39 -2.72 2.04 3.37
C LEU A 39 -3.84 2.98 2.93
N ASP A 40 -3.54 4.28 2.89
CA ASP A 40 -4.36 5.27 2.22
C ASP A 40 -3.81 5.50 0.82
N LEU A 41 -4.59 5.10 -0.18
CA LEU A 41 -4.20 5.08 -1.58
C LEU A 41 -5.07 6.02 -2.40
N SER A 42 -4.48 6.66 -3.41
CA SER A 42 -5.21 7.43 -4.41
C SER A 42 -4.91 6.91 -5.82
N SER A 43 -5.86 7.04 -6.74
CA SER A 43 -5.66 6.70 -8.15
C SER A 43 -6.45 7.65 -9.04
N PHE A 44 -5.89 7.96 -10.21
CA PHE A 44 -6.61 8.68 -11.27
C PHE A 44 -7.58 7.79 -12.05
N ASN A 45 -7.47 6.45 -11.92
CA ASN A 45 -8.37 5.52 -12.59
C ASN A 45 -9.63 5.31 -11.73
N PRO A 46 -10.82 5.74 -12.18
CA PRO A 46 -12.06 5.54 -11.43
C PRO A 46 -12.66 4.14 -11.61
N ALA A 47 -12.19 3.35 -12.57
CA ALA A 47 -12.73 2.04 -12.94
C ALA A 47 -11.85 0.90 -12.42
N ILE A 48 -11.49 0.95 -11.13
CA ILE A 48 -10.69 -0.09 -10.48
C ILE A 48 -11.59 -1.29 -10.16
N ASP A 49 -11.18 -2.48 -10.62
CA ASP A 49 -11.80 -3.74 -10.23
C ASP A 49 -11.23 -4.22 -8.90
N PHE A 50 -11.86 -3.81 -7.79
CA PHE A 50 -11.49 -4.27 -6.45
C PHE A 50 -11.71 -5.77 -6.26
N GLY A 51 -12.62 -6.41 -7.01
CA GLY A 51 -12.85 -7.85 -6.91
C GLY A 51 -11.63 -8.66 -7.33
N ALA A 52 -10.86 -8.16 -8.30
CA ALA A 52 -9.59 -8.76 -8.71
C ALA A 52 -8.41 -8.48 -7.75
N MET A 53 -8.60 -7.61 -6.75
CA MET A 53 -7.57 -7.22 -5.78
C MET A 53 -7.75 -7.88 -4.41
N LEU A 54 -9.00 -8.13 -4.00
CA LEU A 54 -9.28 -8.74 -2.71
C LEU A 54 -8.62 -10.11 -2.58
N ASP A 55 -8.07 -10.38 -1.40
CA ASP A 55 -7.36 -11.61 -1.05
C ASP A 55 -6.16 -11.95 -1.96
N GLN A 56 -5.70 -11.00 -2.76
CA GLN A 56 -4.47 -11.13 -3.53
C GLN A 56 -3.28 -10.59 -2.76
N THR A 57 -2.10 -11.13 -3.03
CA THR A 57 -0.86 -10.59 -2.48
C THR A 57 -0.54 -9.22 -3.09
N ALA A 58 0.17 -8.40 -2.35
CA ALA A 58 0.69 -7.11 -2.81
C ALA A 58 2.08 -6.87 -2.22
N LEU A 59 2.86 -6.03 -2.88
CA LEU A 59 4.19 -5.61 -2.45
C LEU A 59 4.14 -4.16 -1.97
N PHE A 60 4.67 -3.90 -0.78
CA PHE A 60 4.89 -2.57 -0.24
C PHE A 60 6.38 -2.37 0.07
N THR A 61 7.00 -1.37 -0.55
CA THR A 61 8.46 -1.08 -0.45
C THR A 61 8.76 0.39 -0.46
#